data_AF-A0A257H206-F1
#
_entry.id   AF-A0A257H206-F1
#
_cell.length_a   1.000
_cell.length_b   1.000
_cell.length_c   1.000
_cell.angle_alpha   90.00
_cell.angle_beta   90.00
_cell.angle_gamma   90.00
#
_symmetry.space_group_name_H-M   'P 1'
#
loop_
_entity.id
_entity.type
_entity.pdbx_description
1 polymer ?
#
loop_
_entity_poly.entity_id
_entity_poly.type
_entity_poly.pdbx_seq_one_letter_code
_entity_poly.pdbx_strand_id
1 'polypeptide(L)' 'MPMMLRLYGWAMALLQPLVVRKLKRRAQAEPGYGEAVSERFGHYTTPAPVGHPVVWVHAVS' A
#
# COMPACT_ATOMS: atom_id res chain seq x y z
N MET A 1 -6.55 -7.94 -24.38
CA MET A 1 -5.54 -6.97 -23.87
C MET A 1 -4.84 -7.42 -22.57
N PRO A 2 -4.28 -8.64 -22.45
CA PRO A 2 -3.49 -9.02 -21.27
C PRO A 2 -2.09 -8.39 -21.26
N MET A 3 -1.52 -8.10 -22.42
CA MET A 3 -0.18 -7.51 -22.56
C MET A 3 -0.09 -6.11 -21.94
N MET A 4 -1.08 -5.25 -22.20
CA MET A 4 -1.11 -3.88 -21.67
C MET A 4 -1.25 -3.87 -20.15
N LEU A 5 -2.06 -4.74 -19.57
CA LEU A 5 -2.19 -4.87 -18.11
C LEU A 5 -0.89 -5.32 -17.45
N ARG A 6 -0.14 -6.22 -18.09
CA ARG A 6 1.19 -6.64 -17.59
C ARG A 6 2.20 -5.50 -17.66
N LEU A 7 2.26 -4.76 -18.77
CA LEU A 7 3.15 -3.60 -18.91
C LEU A 7 2.84 -2.53 -17.86
N TYR A 8 1.55 -2.24 -17.65
CA TYR A 8 1.10 -1.35 -16.58
C TYR A 8 1.54 -1.85 -15.21
N GLY A 9 1.34 -3.13 -14.89
CA GLY A 9 1.77 -3.72 -13.63
C GLY A 9 3.28 -3.58 -13.38
N TRP A 10 4.10 -3.86 -14.39
CA TRP A 10 5.55 -3.66 -14.32
C TRP A 10 5.93 -2.20 -14.11
N ALA A 11 5.31 -1.28 -14.84
CA ALA A 11 5.55 0.15 -14.66
C ALA A 11 5.20 0.60 -13.23
N MET A 12 4.06 0.15 -12.69
CA MET A 12 3.67 0.48 -11.32
C MET A 12 4.63 -0.12 -10.28
N ALA A 13 5.08 -1.36 -10.47
CA ALA A 13 6.05 -2.01 -9.59
C ALA A 13 7.39 -1.25 -9.55
N LEU A 14 7.86 -0.75 -10.70
CA LEU A 14 9.09 0.05 -10.79
C LEU A 14 8.95 1.44 -10.16
N LEU A 15 7.76 2.03 -10.20
CA LEU A 15 7.49 3.34 -9.59
C LEU A 15 7.26 3.27 -8.07
N GLN A 16 6.74 2.15 -7.56
CA GLN A 16 6.46 1.94 -6.14
C GLN A 16 7.61 2.31 -5.18
N PRO A 17 8.88 1.90 -5.38
CA PRO A 17 9.98 2.25 -4.47
C PRO A 17 10.24 3.76 -4.40
N LEU A 18 9.98 4.51 -5.47
CA LEU A 18 10.13 5.97 -5.49
C LEU A 18 9.07 6.64 -4.59
N VAL A 19 7.84 6.13 -4.61
CA VAL A 19 6.75 6.60 -3.74
C VAL A 19 7.07 6.30 -2.28
N VAL A 20 7.56 5.09 -1.97
CA VAL A 20 7.99 4.73 -0.60
C VAL A 20 9.10 5.67 -0.13
N ARG A 21 10.08 5.99 -0.98
CA ARG A 21 11.15 6.95 -0.63
C ARG A 21 10.60 8.35 -0.36
N LYS A 22 9.61 8.82 -1.14
CA LYS A 22 8.94 10.11 -0.92
C LYS A 22 8.20 10.12 0.43
N LEU A 23 7.47 9.05 0.75
CA LEU A 23 6.78 8.90 2.03
C LEU A 23 7.76 8.89 3.21
N LYS A 24 8.89 8.17 3.09
CA LYS A 24 9.95 8.18 4.12
C LYS A 24 10.51 9.57 4.37
N ARG A 25 10.69 10.39 3.32
CA ARG A 25 11.10 11.79 3.49
C ARG A 25 10.02 12.60 4.21
N ARG A 26 8.75 12.44 3.84
CA ARG A 26 7.64 13.12 4.51
C ARG A 26 7.50 12.71 5.98
N ALA A 27 7.75 11.45 6.28
CA ALA A 27 7.73 10.91 7.64
C ALA A 27 8.77 11.58 8.57
N GLN A 28 9.81 12.23 8.03
CA GLN A 28 10.74 13.00 8.84
C GLN A 28 10.10 14.26 9.43
N ALA A 29 9.17 14.89 8.70
CA ALA A 29 8.43 16.06 9.16
C ALA A 29 7.13 15.66 9.89
N GLU A 30 6.48 14.60 9.43
CA GLU A 30 5.19 14.11 9.95
C GLU A 30 5.29 12.60 10.25
N PRO A 31 5.74 12.18 11.44
CA PRO A 31 6.03 10.78 11.76
C PRO A 31 4.92 9.77 11.41
N GLY A 32 3.64 10.16 11.57
CA GLY A 32 2.49 9.34 11.21
C GLY A 32 2.43 8.93 9.73
N TYR A 33 3.12 9.63 8.81
CA TYR A 33 3.23 9.20 7.42
C TYR A 33 4.13 7.97 7.23
N GLY A 34 5.01 7.69 8.21
CA GLY A 34 5.88 6.53 8.23
C GLY A 34 5.22 5.27 8.83
N GLU A 35 4.05 5.41 9.44
CA GLU A 35 3.32 4.29 10.05
C GLU A 35 2.55 3.48 9.01
N ALA A 36 2.46 2.16 9.24
CA ALA A 36 1.69 1.21 8.44
C ALA A 36 1.90 1.33 6.91
N VAL A 37 3.09 1.76 6.46
CA VAL A 37 3.36 2.00 5.03
C VAL A 37 3.20 0.71 4.22
N SER A 38 3.60 -0.45 4.75
CA SER A 38 3.41 -1.75 4.11
C SER A 38 1.93 -2.08 3.88
N GLU A 39 1.08 -1.79 4.86
CA GLU A 39 -0.36 -2.02 4.80
C GLU A 39 -1.03 -1.14 3.74
N ARG A 40 -0.54 0.09 3.52
CA ARG A 40 -0.98 0.95 2.40
C ARG A 40 -0.73 0.33 1.03
N PHE A 41 0.23 -0.58 0.92
CA PHE A 41 0.52 -1.36 -0.28
C PHE A 41 0.00 -2.80 -0.18
N GLY A 42 -0.94 -3.09 0.72
CA GLY A 42 -1.59 -4.41 0.85
C GLY A 42 -0.76 -5.47 1.57
N HIS A 43 0.41 -5.11 2.12
CA HIS A 43 1.25 -6.03 2.88
C HIS A 43 0.90 -5.92 4.36
N TYR A 44 -0.11 -6.70 4.76
CA TYR A 44 -0.56 -6.81 6.14
C TYR A 44 0.23 -7.89 6.87
N THR A 45 0.63 -7.61 8.11
CA THR A 45 1.23 -8.59 9.03
C THR A 45 0.15 -9.45 9.70
N THR A 46 -1.05 -8.90 9.84
CA THR A 46 -2.21 -9.60 10.40
C THR A 46 -2.83 -10.52 9.35
N PRO A 47 -3.08 -11.80 9.67
CA PRO A 47 -3.77 -12.70 8.75
C PRO A 47 -5.21 -12.25 8.52
N ALA A 48 -5.74 -12.57 7.34
CA ALA A 48 -7.14 -12.31 7.03
C ALA A 48 -8.06 -13.08 8.01
N PRO A 49 -9.16 -12.48 8.50
CA PRO A 49 -10.13 -13.18 9.33
C PRO A 49 -10.73 -14.37 8.58
N VAL A 50 -10.90 -15.50 9.28
CA VAL A 50 -11.49 -16.74 8.72
C VAL A 50 -12.73 -17.11 9.55
N GLY A 51 -13.78 -17.59 8.88
CA GLY A 51 -14.96 -18.16 9.56
C GLY A 51 -16.02 -17.14 10.00
N HIS A 52 -15.85 -15.85 9.70
CA HIS A 52 -16.80 -14.80 10.03
C HIS A 52 -17.02 -13.84 8.85
N PRO A 53 -18.22 -13.25 8.69
CA PRO A 53 -18.43 -12.15 7.77
C PRO A 53 -17.50 -10.98 8.12
N VAL A 54 -16.80 -10.45 7.12
CA VAL A 54 -15.92 -9.29 7.27
C VAL A 54 -16.57 -8.04 6.68
N VAL A 55 -16.44 -6.92 7.39
CA VAL A 55 -16.85 -5.60 6.88
C VAL A 55 -15.59 -4.78 6.65
N TRP A 56 -15.46 -4.23 5.44
CA TRP A 56 -14.36 -3.32 5.14
C TRP A 56 -14.75 -1.91 5.56
N VAL A 57 -13.95 -1.32 6.44
CA VAL A 57 -14.12 0.07 6.90
C VAL A 57 -13.02 0.91 6.28
N HIS A 58 -13.43 1.90 5.48
CA HIS A 58 -12.52 2.92 4.98
C HIS A 58 -12.61 4.15 5.88
N ALA A 59 -11.61 4.37 6.72
CA ALA A 59 -11.49 5.58 7.51
C ALA A 59 -10.72 6.64 6.72
N VAL A 60 -11.33 7.81 6.51
CA VAL A 60 -10.66 8.99 5.96
C VAL A 60 -10.59 10.03 7.08
N SER A 61 -9.37 10.43 7.46
CA SER A 61 -9.10 11.52 8.40
C SER A 61 -9.05 12.86 7.70
#